data_AF-B5WY53-F1
#
_entry.id   AF-B5WY53-F1
#
_cell.length_a   1.000
_cell.length_b   1.000
_cell.length_c   1.000
_cell.angle_alpha   90.00
_cell.angle_beta   90.00
_cell.angle_gamma   90.00
#
_symmetry.space_group_name_H-M   'P 1'
#
loop_
_entity.id
_entity.type
_entity.pdbx_description
1 polymer ?
#
loop_
_entity_poly.entity_id
_entity_poly.type
_entity_poly.pdbx_seq_one_letter_code
_entity_poly.pdbx_strand_id
1 'polypeptide(L)'
;MKSFAAISALTVLTVVTAKPTATEREAPIKARSVPAVEVSGNAFYANGARFFIRGIDYQPGGSSENVDPLADTTICGRDIPKFKDLGVNTIRVYSVDNSKDHKECMQMLADAGIYLVADVNNPLYSINRADPYPN
;
A
#
# COMPACT_ATOMS: atom_id res chain seq x y z
N MET A 1 12.46 -25.60 68.51
CA MET A 1 12.27 -24.46 67.60
C MET A 1 13.14 -24.66 66.38
N LYS A 2 12.54 -24.60 65.19
CA LYS A 2 13.10 -24.53 63.81
C LYS A 2 12.38 -25.53 62.89
N SER A 3 11.16 -25.16 62.49
CA SER A 3 10.52 -25.75 61.30
C SER A 3 10.80 -24.84 60.11
N PHE A 4 11.39 -25.41 59.07
CA PHE A 4 11.55 -24.81 57.76
C PHE A 4 10.24 -24.97 56.98
N ALA A 5 9.71 -23.89 56.42
CA ALA A 5 8.66 -23.94 55.41
C ALA A 5 9.17 -23.24 54.15
N ALA A 6 9.42 -24.04 53.11
CA ALA A 6 9.71 -23.58 51.76
C ALA A 6 8.38 -23.29 51.05
N ILE A 7 8.18 -22.07 50.59
CA ILE A 7 7.03 -21.69 49.76
C ILE A 7 7.48 -21.77 48.30
N SER A 8 6.98 -22.78 47.60
CA SER A 8 7.24 -23.03 46.18
C SER A 8 6.50 -22.02 45.30
N ALA A 9 7.19 -21.47 44.30
CA ALA A 9 6.64 -20.52 43.34
C ALA A 9 5.77 -21.24 42.29
N LEU A 10 4.52 -20.82 42.11
CA LEU A 10 3.71 -21.17 40.95
C LEU A 10 3.83 -20.06 39.89
N THR A 11 4.64 -20.29 38.86
CA THR A 11 4.62 -19.47 37.64
C THR A 11 3.55 -20.01 36.69
N VAL A 12 2.49 -19.23 36.48
CA VAL A 12 1.44 -19.55 35.50
C VAL A 12 2.00 -19.29 34.11
N LEU A 13 2.33 -20.35 33.37
CA LEU A 13 2.67 -20.29 31.95
C LEU A 13 1.40 -20.01 31.14
N THR A 14 1.14 -18.74 30.84
CA THR A 14 0.14 -18.37 29.83
C THR A 14 0.70 -18.67 28.45
N VAL A 15 0.27 -19.78 27.85
CA VAL A 15 0.57 -20.10 26.46
C VAL A 15 -0.22 -19.14 25.58
N VAL A 16 0.43 -18.07 25.10
CA VAL A 16 -0.13 -17.17 24.09
C VAL A 16 -0.17 -17.93 22.77
N THR A 17 -1.33 -18.50 22.42
CA THR A 17 -1.53 -19.10 21.10
C THR A 17 -1.78 -17.98 20.09
N ALA A 18 -0.77 -17.59 19.33
CA ALA A 18 -0.93 -16.71 18.18
C ALA A 18 -1.64 -17.48 17.05
N LYS A 19 -2.98 -17.52 17.09
CA LYS A 19 -3.76 -17.95 15.92
C LYS A 19 -3.78 -16.79 14.92
N PRO A 20 -3.34 -16.98 13.66
CA PRO A 20 -3.47 -15.94 12.66
C PRO A 20 -4.94 -15.58 12.50
N THR A 21 -5.24 -14.28 12.53
CA THR A 21 -6.59 -13.77 12.27
C THR A 21 -7.03 -14.29 10.90
N ALA A 22 -8.19 -14.93 10.85
CA ALA A 22 -8.77 -15.36 9.59
C ALA A 22 -9.04 -14.12 8.73
N THR A 23 -8.43 -14.07 7.54
CA THR A 23 -8.76 -13.05 6.55
C THR A 23 -10.19 -13.28 6.09
N GLU A 24 -11.11 -12.41 6.51
CA GLU A 24 -12.48 -12.42 5.99
C GLU A 24 -12.47 -11.86 4.56
N ARG A 25 -13.10 -12.59 3.63
CA ARG A 25 -13.26 -12.12 2.25
C ARG A 25 -14.18 -10.91 2.25
N GLU A 26 -13.63 -9.72 1.98
CA GLU A 26 -14.46 -8.52 1.79
C GLU A 26 -15.44 -8.79 0.65
N ALA A 27 -16.73 -8.56 0.90
CA ALA A 27 -17.75 -8.71 -0.14
C ALA A 27 -17.42 -7.74 -1.31
N PRO A 28 -17.59 -8.16 -2.57
CA PRO A 28 -17.25 -7.31 -3.70
C PRO A 28 -18.14 -6.07 -3.66
N ILE A 29 -17.54 -4.92 -3.34
CA ILE A 29 -18.17 -3.63 -3.60
C ILE A 29 -18.31 -3.54 -5.13
N LYS A 30 -19.54 -3.39 -5.63
CA LYS A 30 -19.93 -3.32 -7.05
C LYS A 30 -19.15 -2.27 -7.89
N ALA A 31 -18.19 -1.55 -7.33
CA ALA A 31 -17.53 -0.37 -7.89
C ALA A 31 -16.02 -0.54 -8.20
N ARG A 32 -15.39 -1.69 -7.94
CA ARG A 32 -13.96 -1.87 -8.29
C ARG A 32 -13.82 -2.68 -9.58
N SER A 33 -13.27 -2.10 -10.65
CA SER A 33 -12.92 -2.83 -11.89
C SER A 33 -11.69 -3.73 -11.73
N VAL A 34 -10.95 -3.61 -10.62
CA VAL A 34 -9.84 -4.50 -10.23
C VAL A 34 -10.08 -5.12 -8.85
N PRO A 35 -9.74 -6.41 -8.63
CA PRO A 35 -9.78 -7.03 -7.30
C PRO A 35 -8.90 -6.29 -6.30
N ALA A 36 -9.32 -6.19 -5.05
CA ALA A 36 -8.46 -5.66 -3.99
C ALA A 36 -7.22 -6.55 -3.82
N VAL A 37 -6.07 -5.93 -3.59
CA VAL A 37 -4.85 -6.63 -3.21
C VAL A 37 -4.84 -6.78 -1.70
N GLU A 38 -4.77 -8.03 -1.24
CA GLU A 38 -4.70 -8.41 0.15
C GLU A 38 -3.28 -8.85 0.52
N VAL A 39 -2.96 -8.81 1.81
CA VAL A 39 -1.66 -9.24 2.35
C VAL A 39 -1.87 -10.49 3.19
N SER A 40 -1.06 -11.51 2.97
CA SER A 40 -1.00 -12.70 3.81
C SER A 40 0.45 -13.15 4.00
N GLY A 41 0.90 -13.18 5.25
CA GLY A 41 2.31 -13.40 5.60
C GLY A 41 3.21 -12.33 4.96
N ASN A 42 4.11 -12.79 4.08
CA ASN A 42 5.08 -11.94 3.38
C ASN A 42 4.75 -11.72 1.88
N ALA A 43 3.50 -11.94 1.47
CA ALA A 43 3.11 -11.87 0.07
C ALA A 43 1.78 -11.16 -0.14
N PHE A 44 1.62 -10.61 -1.35
CA PHE A 44 0.39 -10.04 -1.85
C PHE A 44 -0.45 -11.07 -2.58
N TYR A 45 -1.77 -10.93 -2.51
CA TYR A 45 -2.73 -11.77 -3.19
C TYR A 45 -3.85 -10.91 -3.78
N ALA A 46 -4.36 -11.29 -4.95
CA ALA A 46 -5.52 -10.67 -5.57
C ALA A 46 -6.42 -11.78 -6.10
N ASN A 47 -7.70 -11.76 -5.71
CA ASN A 47 -8.68 -12.79 -6.09
C ASN A 47 -8.21 -14.24 -5.82
N GLY A 48 -7.57 -14.45 -4.67
CA GLY A 48 -7.08 -15.78 -4.25
C GLY A 48 -5.79 -16.26 -4.93
N ALA A 49 -5.24 -15.51 -5.89
CA ALA A 49 -3.95 -15.82 -6.54
C ALA A 49 -2.84 -14.91 -6.01
N ARG A 50 -1.59 -15.40 -6.01
CA ARG A 50 -0.42 -14.59 -5.61
C ARG A 50 -0.26 -13.42 -6.58
N PHE A 51 -0.19 -12.21 -6.03
CA PHE A 51 -0.02 -10.98 -6.79
C PHE A 51 1.46 -10.61 -6.83
N PHE A 52 2.03 -10.52 -8.03
CA PHE A 52 3.39 -10.04 -8.25
C PHE A 52 3.34 -8.64 -8.85
N ILE A 53 4.10 -7.72 -8.25
CA ILE A 53 4.26 -6.37 -8.77
C ILE A 53 5.19 -6.42 -10.00
N ARG A 54 4.66 -5.98 -11.14
CA ARG A 54 5.40 -5.65 -12.36
C ARG A 54 5.27 -4.14 -12.53
N GLY A 55 6.14 -3.44 -11.81
CA GLY A 55 5.99 -2.03 -11.52
C GLY A 55 6.89 -1.10 -12.33
N ILE A 56 6.46 0.16 -12.47
CA ILE A 56 7.29 1.28 -12.92
C ILE A 56 7.08 2.49 -12.00
N ASP A 57 8.14 3.25 -11.77
CA ASP A 57 8.08 4.55 -11.12
C ASP A 57 7.56 5.60 -12.12
N TYR A 58 6.47 6.29 -11.78
CA TYR A 58 5.75 7.23 -12.64
C TYR A 58 5.66 8.60 -11.99
N GLN A 59 6.68 9.42 -12.23
CA GLN A 59 6.78 10.79 -11.73
C GLN A 59 7.33 11.70 -12.83
N PRO A 60 6.46 12.42 -13.57
CA PRO A 60 6.92 13.40 -14.54
C PRO A 60 7.82 14.44 -13.87
N GLY A 61 8.96 14.74 -14.51
CA GLY A 61 9.96 15.66 -13.95
C GLY A 61 10.92 15.03 -12.93
N GLY A 62 10.67 13.79 -12.49
CA GLY A 62 11.52 13.07 -11.55
C GLY A 62 11.17 13.33 -10.08
N SER A 63 11.92 12.70 -9.17
CA SER A 63 11.57 12.63 -7.73
C SER A 63 11.55 13.98 -6.99
N SER A 64 12.13 15.02 -7.58
CA SER A 64 12.18 16.37 -6.99
C SER A 64 11.10 17.30 -7.53
N GLU A 65 10.42 16.90 -8.61
CA GLU A 65 9.31 17.66 -9.17
C GLU A 65 8.00 17.25 -8.49
N ASN A 66 7.27 18.24 -7.97
CA ASN A 66 6.03 18.03 -7.23
C ASN A 66 4.81 18.04 -8.17
N VAL A 67 4.91 17.32 -9.28
CA VAL A 67 3.83 17.18 -10.27
C VAL A 67 2.96 15.99 -9.88
N ASP A 68 1.65 16.18 -9.82
CA ASP A 68 0.69 15.10 -9.65
C ASP A 68 0.18 14.63 -11.03
N PRO A 69 0.68 13.50 -11.57
CA PRO A 69 0.25 13.01 -12.87
C PRO A 69 -1.16 12.37 -12.84
N LEU A 70 -1.73 12.13 -11.66
CA LEU A 70 -3.04 11.51 -11.49
C LEU A 70 -4.16 12.55 -11.44
N ALA A 71 -3.83 13.84 -11.26
CA ALA A 71 -4.77 14.95 -11.29
C ALA A 71 -4.93 15.57 -12.70
N ASP A 72 -4.12 15.14 -13.68
CA ASP A 72 -4.17 15.62 -15.06
C ASP A 72 -4.46 14.46 -16.03
N THR A 73 -5.68 14.46 -16.56
CA THR A 73 -6.18 13.43 -17.49
C THR A 73 -5.47 13.43 -18.83
N THR A 74 -4.88 14.55 -19.22
CA THR A 74 -4.07 14.63 -20.45
C THR A 74 -2.75 13.88 -20.31
N ILE A 75 -2.17 13.88 -19.10
CA ILE A 75 -0.92 13.17 -18.80
C ILE A 75 -1.23 11.68 -18.59
N CYS A 76 -2.09 11.34 -17.64
CA CYS A 76 -2.36 9.93 -17.32
C CYS A 76 -2.99 9.18 -18.51
N GLY A 77 -3.89 9.82 -19.25
CA GLY A 77 -4.57 9.21 -20.39
C GLY A 77 -3.64 8.91 -21.56
N ARG A 78 -2.59 9.73 -21.76
CA ARG A 78 -1.54 9.49 -22.75
C ARG A 78 -0.67 8.29 -22.37
N ASP A 79 -0.36 8.13 -21.08
CA ASP A 79 0.68 7.22 -20.61
C ASP A 79 0.14 5.82 -20.23
N ILE A 80 -1.10 5.72 -19.71
CA ILE A 80 -1.74 4.44 -19.36
C ILE A 80 -1.72 3.41 -20.50
N PRO A 81 -2.03 3.75 -21.76
CA PRO A 81 -1.93 2.80 -22.87
C PRO A 81 -0.51 2.21 -23.02
N LYS A 82 0.53 3.00 -22.76
CA LYS A 82 1.93 2.54 -22.82
C LYS A 82 2.27 1.60 -21.67
N PHE A 83 1.73 1.84 -20.48
CA PHE A 83 1.88 0.90 -19.36
C PHE A 83 1.26 -0.46 -19.69
N LYS A 84 0.10 -0.47 -20.35
CA LYS A 84 -0.53 -1.71 -20.83
C LYS A 84 0.34 -2.43 -21.85
N ASP A 85 0.88 -1.72 -22.85
CA ASP A 85 1.78 -2.28 -23.87
C ASP A 85 3.03 -2.93 -23.23
N LEU A 86 3.54 -2.33 -22.15
CA LEU A 86 4.68 -2.85 -21.38
C LEU A 86 4.33 -4.00 -20.43
N GLY A 87 3.04 -4.33 -20.26
CA GLY A 87 2.59 -5.36 -19.31
C GLY A 87 2.73 -4.97 -17.84
N VAL A 88 2.82 -3.67 -17.56
CA VAL A 88 2.84 -3.10 -16.19
C VAL A 88 1.49 -3.35 -15.53
N ASN A 89 1.52 -3.76 -14.26
CA ASN A 89 0.30 -3.90 -13.45
C ASN A 89 0.33 -3.00 -12.20
N THR A 90 1.39 -2.23 -11.98
CA THR A 90 1.46 -1.31 -10.85
C THR A 90 2.30 -0.09 -11.22
N ILE A 91 1.84 1.10 -10.88
CA ILE A 91 2.66 2.31 -10.95
C ILE A 91 2.95 2.80 -9.54
N ARG A 92 4.11 3.45 -9.35
CA ARG A 92 4.40 4.21 -8.13
C ARG A 92 4.41 5.70 -8.43
N VAL A 93 3.67 6.48 -7.65
CA VAL A 93 3.62 7.95 -7.75
C VAL A 93 4.12 8.55 -6.43
N TYR A 94 5.00 9.54 -6.53
CA TYR A 94 5.73 10.10 -5.38
C TYR A 94 5.07 11.37 -4.83
N SER A 95 4.19 12.00 -5.61
CA SER A 95 3.52 13.24 -5.22
C SER A 95 2.09 13.23 -5.72
N VAL A 96 1.16 13.41 -4.78
CA VAL A 96 -0.27 13.50 -5.03
C VAL A 96 -0.78 14.78 -4.37
N ASP A 97 -1.49 15.61 -5.14
CA ASP A 97 -2.15 16.81 -4.66
C ASP A 97 -3.55 16.44 -4.15
N ASN A 98 -3.68 16.31 -2.82
CA ASN A 98 -4.93 15.93 -2.17
C ASN A 98 -6.06 16.99 -2.28
N SER A 99 -5.80 18.15 -2.87
CA SER A 99 -6.82 19.15 -3.19
C SER A 99 -7.50 18.92 -4.55
N LYS A 100 -6.99 17.98 -5.35
CA LYS A 100 -7.50 17.66 -6.70
C LYS A 100 -8.34 16.40 -6.73
N ASP A 101 -9.11 16.24 -7.81
CA ASP A 101 -9.89 15.03 -8.08
C ASP A 101 -9.05 14.07 -8.93
N HIS A 102 -8.93 12.82 -8.50
CA HIS A 102 -8.16 11.76 -9.19
C HIS A 102 -9.04 10.69 -9.82
N LYS A 103 -10.37 10.84 -9.76
CA LYS A 103 -11.33 9.79 -10.09
C LYS A 103 -11.16 9.28 -11.51
N GLU A 104 -10.96 10.18 -12.47
CA GLU A 104 -10.86 9.81 -13.88
C GLU A 104 -9.58 9.01 -14.16
N CYS A 105 -8.40 9.49 -13.74
CA CYS A 105 -7.16 8.74 -13.90
C CYS A 105 -7.17 7.42 -13.14
N MET A 106 -7.72 7.38 -11.93
CA MET A 106 -7.86 6.14 -11.16
C MET A 106 -8.80 5.14 -11.83
N GLN A 107 -9.89 5.61 -12.46
CA GLN A 107 -10.77 4.76 -13.25
C GLN A 107 -10.05 4.20 -14.47
N MET A 108 -9.30 5.03 -15.21
CA MET A 108 -8.53 4.59 -16.37
C MET A 108 -7.44 3.56 -16.00
N LEU A 109 -6.77 3.73 -14.85
CA LEU A 109 -5.83 2.75 -14.32
C LEU A 109 -6.53 1.43 -13.98
N ALA A 110 -7.68 1.51 -13.30
CA ALA A 110 -8.44 0.33 -12.93
C ALA A 110 -8.98 -0.42 -14.16
N ASP A 111 -9.48 0.29 -15.17
CA ASP A 111 -9.92 -0.29 -16.45
C ASP A 111 -8.75 -0.91 -17.24
N ALA A 112 -7.53 -0.42 -17.01
CA ALA A 112 -6.30 -0.99 -17.54
C ALA A 112 -5.77 -2.18 -16.72
N GLY A 113 -6.35 -2.49 -15.54
CA GLY A 113 -5.85 -3.52 -14.64
C GLY A 113 -4.56 -3.12 -13.89
N ILE A 114 -4.33 -1.81 -13.73
CA ILE A 114 -3.11 -1.24 -13.14
C ILE A 114 -3.42 -0.71 -11.73
N TYR A 115 -2.60 -1.15 -10.77
CA TYR A 115 -2.64 -0.73 -9.38
C TYR A 115 -1.73 0.48 -9.13
N LEU A 116 -1.93 1.14 -7.99
CA LEU A 116 -1.15 2.30 -7.57
C LEU A 116 -0.47 2.04 -6.23
N VAL A 117 0.82 2.35 -6.15
CA VAL A 117 1.54 2.62 -4.91
C VAL A 117 1.72 4.14 -4.81
N ALA A 118 1.07 4.77 -3.84
CA ALA A 118 1.16 6.21 -3.65
C ALA A 118 2.02 6.52 -2.42
N ASP A 119 3.04 7.36 -2.59
CA ASP A 119 3.73 7.96 -1.46
C ASP A 119 2.81 9.01 -0.80
N VAL A 120 2.81 9.05 0.53
CA VAL A 120 1.99 10.01 1.31
C VAL A 120 2.71 11.32 1.60
N ASN A 121 4.03 11.34 1.40
CA ASN A 121 4.87 12.52 1.50
C ASN A 121 5.01 13.20 0.13
N ASN A 122 5.56 14.42 0.13
CA ASN A 122 6.04 15.08 -1.09
C ASN A 122 7.34 15.87 -0.76
N PRO A 123 8.00 16.50 -1.76
CA PRO A 123 9.25 17.22 -1.52
C PRO A 123 9.16 18.36 -0.48
N LEU A 124 7.96 18.92 -0.25
CA LEU A 124 7.73 19.99 0.72
C LEU A 124 7.33 19.47 2.10
N TYR A 125 6.64 18.33 2.15
CA TYR A 125 6.09 17.73 3.36
C TYR A 125 6.56 16.29 3.47
N SER A 126 7.65 16.09 4.21
CA SER A 126 8.25 14.80 4.49
C SER A 126 8.96 14.81 5.84
N ILE A 127 9.28 13.64 6.37
CA ILE A 127 10.16 13.53 7.54
C ILE A 127 11.55 14.01 7.11
N ASN A 128 12.01 15.10 7.70
CA ASN A 128 13.35 15.61 7.44
C ASN A 128 14.39 14.66 8.04
N ARG A 129 15.16 13.96 7.20
CA ARG A 129 16.19 13.02 7.66
C ARG A 129 17.28 13.67 8.53
N ALA A 130 17.54 14.97 8.36
CA ALA A 130 18.55 15.70 9.13
C ALA A 130 18.04 16.11 10.52
N ASP A 131 16.71 16.23 10.67
CA ASP A 131 16.04 16.57 11.92
C ASP A 131 14.65 15.90 11.97
N PRO A 132 14.59 14.60 12.33
CA PRO A 132 13.37 13.79 12.19
C PRO A 132 12.42 13.94 13.39
N TYR A 133 12.78 14.75 14.38
CA TYR A 133 12.00 14.91 15.59
C TYR A 133 10.79 15.81 15.32
N PRO A 134 9.64 15.52 15.94
CA PRO A 134 8.50 16.44 15.88
C PRO A 134 8.90 17.78 16.52
N ASN A 135 8.70 18.87 15.78
CA ASN A 135 8.79 20.23 16.31
C ASN A 135 7.67 20.53 17.30
#